data_AF-A0A7L1TK42-F1
#
_entry.id   AF-A0A7L1TK42-F1
#
_cell.length_a   1.000
_cell.length_b   1.000
_cell.length_c   1.000
_cell.angle_alpha   90.00
_cell.angle_beta   90.00
_cell.angle_gamma   90.00
#
_symmetry.space_group_name_H-M   'P 1'
#
loop_
_entity.id
_entity.type
_entity.pdbx_description
1 polymer ?
#
loop_
_entity_poly.entity_id
_entity_poly.type
_entity_poly.pdbx_seq_one_letter_code
_entity_poly.pdbx_strand_id
1 'polypeptide(L)'
;MKILTCPAQLQRLEGILRKSLPLALPVFGAVLNINRGNPGQCEVLVDKWPEFGAVLARPSGEVASGDMGHCRRGVTRCSGTFQVCSEHPMDVPRCRHPLTPASPRPAPGMRLGSLNPSHVDLLNDTWPYGGNARSRRYLAEILGRFPQVCLQDSSGQPVAWVLTDHFGTGTHSYTLPEHRRHGHMQVALTVAAQRAHARGFPTFG
;
A
#
# COMPACT_ATOMS: atom_id res chain seq x y z
N MET A 1 -9.08 -15.29 18.79
CA MET A 1 -9.07 -13.99 18.09
C MET A 1 -10.47 -13.70 17.57
N LYS A 2 -10.91 -12.45 17.60
CA LYS A 2 -12.22 -11.98 17.14
C LYS A 2 -12.07 -11.15 15.88
N ILE A 3 -12.88 -11.41 14.87
CA ILE A 3 -12.95 -10.59 13.65
C ILE A 3 -13.82 -9.37 13.94
N LEU A 4 -13.33 -8.17 13.62
CA LEU A 4 -14.10 -6.94 13.72
C LEU A 4 -14.80 -6.65 12.40
N THR A 5 -16.13 -6.74 12.39
CA THR A 5 -16.97 -6.41 11.23
C THR A 5 -17.85 -5.19 11.45
N CYS A 6 -18.05 -4.78 12.71
CA CYS A 6 -18.88 -3.64 13.05
C CYS A 6 -18.19 -2.31 12.67
N PRO A 7 -18.81 -1.42 11.87
CA PRO A 7 -18.22 -0.15 11.46
C PRO A 7 -17.78 0.73 12.65
N ALA A 8 -18.57 0.78 13.71
CA ALA A 8 -18.22 1.55 14.91
C ALA A 8 -16.96 1.02 15.62
N GLN A 9 -16.76 -0.31 15.60
CA GLN A 9 -15.56 -0.93 16.16
C GLN A 9 -14.33 -0.64 15.30
N LEU A 10 -14.47 -0.75 13.97
CA LEU A 10 -13.38 -0.46 13.04
C LEU A 10 -12.98 1.03 13.05
N GLN A 11 -13.93 1.95 13.17
CA GLN A 11 -13.65 3.38 13.35
C GLN A 11 -12.92 3.66 14.66
N ARG A 12 -13.32 3.02 15.76
CA ARG A 12 -12.64 3.15 17.05
C ARG A 12 -11.21 2.58 16.99
N LEU A 13 -11.03 1.44 16.32
CA LEU A 13 -9.72 0.84 16.10
C LEU A 13 -8.82 1.77 15.27
N GLU A 14 -9.34 2.35 14.19
CA GLU A 14 -8.61 3.36 13.37
C GLU A 14 -8.11 4.51 14.24
N GLY A 15 -8.97 5.09 15.09
CA GLY A 15 -8.61 6.18 16.00
C GLY A 15 -7.54 5.80 17.03
N ILE A 16 -7.56 4.56 17.53
CA ILE A 16 -6.54 4.05 18.45
C ILE A 16 -5.21 3.87 17.73
N LEU A 17 -5.21 3.21 16.57
CA LEU A 17 -3.99 2.95 15.79
C LEU A 17 -3.35 4.24 15.28
N ARG A 18 -4.15 5.26 14.94
CA ARG A 18 -3.66 6.59 14.54
C ARG A 18 -2.76 7.23 15.60
N LYS A 19 -3.09 7.05 16.89
CA LYS A 19 -2.29 7.58 18.01
C LYS A 19 -0.97 6.85 18.21
N SER A 20 -0.80 5.70 17.57
CA SER A 20 0.38 4.84 17.67
C SER A 20 1.18 4.77 16.38
N LEU A 21 0.93 5.70 15.44
CA LEU A 21 1.80 5.92 14.29
C LEU A 21 3.16 6.47 14.75
N PRO A 22 4.27 6.08 14.08
CA PRO A 22 4.35 5.28 12.86
C PRO A 22 4.35 3.75 13.07
N LEU A 23 4.40 3.25 14.32
CA LEU A 23 4.55 1.81 14.61
C LEU A 23 3.37 0.96 14.13
N ALA A 24 2.16 1.53 14.15
CA ALA A 24 0.94 0.87 13.69
C ALA A 24 0.69 0.97 12.18
N LEU A 25 1.62 1.55 11.40
CA LEU A 25 1.38 1.96 10.01
C LEU A 25 0.81 0.84 9.11
N PRO A 26 1.35 -0.40 9.08
CA PRO A 26 0.84 -1.44 8.20
C PRO A 26 -0.62 -1.79 8.50
N VAL A 27 -0.97 -2.01 9.78
CA VAL A 27 -2.33 -2.39 10.16
C VAL A 27 -3.29 -1.21 10.10
N PHE A 28 -2.82 0.01 10.41
CA PHE A 28 -3.62 1.23 10.24
C PHE A 28 -4.08 1.39 8.80
N GLY A 29 -3.19 1.18 7.82
CA GLY A 29 -3.53 1.28 6.41
C GLY A 29 -4.58 0.25 5.95
N ALA A 30 -4.49 -0.99 6.42
CA ALA A 30 -5.53 -2.00 6.16
C ALA A 30 -6.88 -1.62 6.77
N VAL A 31 -6.90 -1.23 8.05
CA VAL A 31 -8.14 -0.80 8.74
C VAL A 31 -8.77 0.39 8.02
N LEU A 32 -7.96 1.36 7.59
CA LEU A 32 -8.43 2.51 6.84
C LEU A 32 -9.05 2.10 5.49
N ASN A 33 -8.41 1.19 4.74
CA ASN A 33 -8.99 0.67 3.49
C ASN A 33 -10.31 -0.09 3.74
N ILE A 34 -10.40 -0.87 4.81
CA ILE A 34 -11.64 -1.57 5.20
C ILE A 34 -12.75 -0.57 5.51
N ASN A 35 -12.47 0.48 6.29
CA ASN A 35 -13.42 1.56 6.60
C ASN A 35 -13.85 2.37 5.37
N ARG A 36 -13.10 2.27 4.26
CA ARG A 36 -13.37 2.98 2.99
C ARG A 36 -13.88 2.07 1.88
N GLY A 37 -14.53 0.96 2.24
CA GLY A 37 -15.21 0.06 1.28
C GLY A 37 -14.46 -1.24 0.99
N ASN A 38 -13.34 -1.50 1.67
CA ASN A 38 -12.59 -2.75 1.63
C ASN A 38 -12.22 -3.28 0.22
N PRO A 39 -11.60 -2.47 -0.65
CA PRO A 39 -11.19 -2.90 -2.00
C PRO A 39 -10.20 -4.08 -1.98
N GLY A 40 -9.43 -4.22 -0.90
CA GLY A 40 -8.48 -5.31 -0.70
C GLY A 40 -9.11 -6.63 -0.24
N GLN A 41 -10.42 -6.66 0.06
CA GLN A 41 -11.11 -7.80 0.66
C GLN A 41 -10.38 -8.35 1.89
N CYS A 42 -9.93 -7.45 2.77
CA CYS A 42 -9.23 -7.80 3.99
C CYS A 42 -10.18 -7.88 5.18
N GLU A 43 -9.78 -8.63 6.19
CA GLU A 43 -10.41 -8.69 7.51
C GLU A 43 -9.39 -8.37 8.60
N VAL A 44 -9.89 -7.82 9.71
CA VAL A 44 -9.07 -7.45 10.86
C VAL A 44 -9.48 -8.27 12.07
N LEU A 45 -8.49 -8.91 12.67
CA LEU A 45 -8.61 -9.75 13.84
C LEU A 45 -7.93 -9.07 15.03
N VAL A 46 -8.57 -9.17 16.19
CA VAL A 46 -8.03 -8.74 17.47
C VAL A 46 -8.01 -9.92 18.45
N ASP A 47 -7.09 -9.91 19.41
CA ASP A 47 -7.09 -10.91 20.49
C ASP A 47 -8.31 -10.73 21.41
N LYS A 48 -8.58 -9.49 21.81
CA LYS A 48 -9.67 -9.09 22.71
C LYS A 48 -10.29 -7.77 22.24
N TRP A 49 -11.48 -7.41 22.73
CA TRP A 49 -12.13 -6.13 22.44
C TRP A 49 -13.01 -5.71 23.62
N PRO A 50 -13.00 -4.44 24.07
CA PRO A 50 -12.39 -3.24 23.45
C PRO A 50 -10.90 -3.02 23.75
N GLU A 51 -10.35 -3.73 24.73
CA GLU A 51 -8.93 -3.69 25.08
C GLU A 51 -8.21 -4.83 24.35
N PHE A 52 -7.32 -4.49 23.42
CA PHE A 52 -6.58 -5.46 22.60
C PHE A 52 -5.07 -5.32 22.78
N GLY A 53 -4.37 -6.47 22.78
CA GLY A 53 -2.92 -6.58 22.78
C GLY A 53 -2.34 -6.93 21.41
N ALA A 54 -3.14 -7.43 20.47
CA ALA A 54 -2.66 -7.75 19.12
C ALA A 54 -3.72 -7.43 18.06
N VAL A 55 -3.27 -6.95 16.90
CA VAL A 55 -4.13 -6.67 15.75
C VAL A 55 -3.49 -7.26 14.50
N LEU A 56 -4.24 -8.09 13.81
CA LEU A 56 -3.82 -8.75 12.57
C LEU A 56 -4.75 -8.30 11.44
N ALA A 57 -4.19 -7.87 10.32
CA ALA A 57 -4.93 -7.68 9.08
C ALA A 57 -4.53 -8.75 8.07
N ARG A 58 -5.49 -9.41 7.44
CA ARG A 58 -5.24 -10.46 6.42
C ARG A 58 -6.32 -10.46 5.34
N PRO A 59 -6.10 -11.10 4.18
CA PRO A 59 -7.16 -11.37 3.21
C PRO A 59 -8.30 -12.20 3.81
N SER A 60 -9.54 -11.87 3.45
CA SER A 60 -10.74 -12.58 3.90
C SER A 60 -10.74 -14.02 3.35
N GLY A 61 -10.94 -15.01 4.23
CA GLY A 61 -11.03 -16.42 3.83
C GLY A 61 -9.71 -17.19 3.78
N GLU A 62 -8.56 -16.55 4.04
CA GLU A 62 -7.30 -17.29 4.22
C GLU A 62 -7.25 -17.96 5.60
N VAL A 63 -7.55 -19.27 5.64
CA VAL A 63 -7.04 -20.16 6.69
C VAL A 63 -5.53 -20.22 6.52
N ALA A 64 -4.76 -20.21 7.62
CA ALA A 64 -3.30 -20.24 7.59
C ALA A 64 -2.74 -21.55 6.99
N SER A 65 -2.95 -21.76 5.69
CA SER A 65 -2.30 -22.80 4.94
C SER A 65 -0.85 -22.40 4.81
N GLY A 66 0.05 -23.33 5.15
CA GLY A 66 1.49 -23.09 5.34
C GLY A 66 2.27 -22.76 4.07
N ASP A 67 1.63 -22.30 3.00
CA ASP A 67 2.25 -22.19 1.69
C ASP A 67 1.79 -20.94 0.94
N MET A 68 2.16 -19.76 1.45
CA MET A 68 1.96 -18.48 0.76
C MET A 68 2.98 -17.44 1.26
N GLY A 69 4.14 -17.43 0.62
CA GLY A 69 5.11 -16.33 0.76
C GLY A 69 4.61 -15.06 0.07
N HIS A 70 3.68 -14.32 0.71
CA HIS A 70 3.68 -12.84 0.71
C HIS A 70 2.58 -12.15 1.56
N CYS A 71 1.73 -12.86 2.30
CA CYS A 71 0.70 -12.22 3.15
C CYS A 71 0.67 -12.79 4.58
N ARG A 72 1.75 -12.63 5.33
CA ARG A 72 1.69 -12.71 6.81
C ARG A 72 2.31 -11.46 7.40
N ARG A 73 1.51 -10.41 7.57
CA ARG A 73 1.89 -9.21 8.35
C ARG A 73 0.91 -9.04 9.50
N GLY A 74 1.24 -9.66 10.63
CA GLY A 74 0.57 -9.40 11.91
C GLY A 74 1.28 -8.31 12.69
N VAL A 75 0.54 -7.47 13.42
CA VAL A 75 1.13 -6.50 14.33
C VAL A 75 0.73 -6.85 15.76
N THR A 76 1.71 -7.20 16.57
CA THR A 76 1.52 -7.52 17.99
C THR A 76 1.96 -6.32 18.81
N ARG A 77 1.16 -5.88 19.78
CA ARG A 77 1.56 -4.83 20.72
C ARG A 77 2.28 -5.48 21.89
N CYS A 78 3.60 -5.32 21.96
CA CYS A 78 4.42 -5.68 23.13
C CYS A 78 4.68 -4.41 23.94
N SER A 79 4.25 -4.37 25.20
CA SER A 79 4.66 -3.35 26.19
C SER A 79 4.50 -1.88 25.74
N GLY A 80 3.46 -1.57 24.95
CA GLY A 80 3.20 -0.21 24.44
C GLY A 80 3.74 0.10 23.04
N THR A 81 4.51 -0.82 22.46
CA THR A 81 5.06 -0.73 21.10
C THR A 81 4.37 -1.74 20.17
N PHE A 82 3.86 -1.28 19.03
CA PHE A 82 3.35 -2.16 17.98
C PHE A 82 4.54 -2.72 17.19
N GLN A 83 4.67 -4.05 17.15
CA GLN A 83 5.74 -4.77 16.47
C GLN A 83 5.14 -5.59 15.33
N VAL A 84 5.67 -5.40 14.12
CA VAL A 84 5.31 -6.22 12.96
C VAL A 84 6.00 -7.57 13.11
N CYS A 85 5.25 -8.67 13.17
CA CYS A 85 5.80 -10.00 13.02
C CYS A 85 6.05 -10.23 11.52
N SER A 86 7.29 -9.98 11.08
CA SER A 86 7.81 -10.33 9.76
C SER A 86 9.03 -11.21 9.96
N GLU A 87 9.19 -12.26 9.16
CA GLU A 87 10.41 -13.08 9.14
C GLU A 87 11.62 -12.34 8.57
N HIS A 88 11.43 -11.13 8.04
CA HIS A 88 12.51 -10.24 7.60
C HIS A 88 12.38 -8.87 8.30
N PRO A 89 13.44 -8.39 8.99
CA PRO A 89 13.43 -7.06 9.59
C PRO A 89 13.42 -6.03 8.47
N MET A 90 12.30 -5.35 8.29
CA MET A 90 12.31 -4.06 7.61
C MET A 90 12.75 -3.04 8.64
N ASP A 91 14.01 -2.59 8.54
CA ASP A 91 14.46 -1.37 9.22
C ASP A 91 13.50 -0.25 8.83
N VAL A 92 12.66 0.17 9.77
CA VAL A 92 11.77 1.33 9.60
C VAL A 92 12.68 2.56 9.75
N PRO A 93 12.98 3.30 8.68
CA PRO A 93 13.82 4.49 8.81
C PRO A 93 13.08 5.50 9.70
N ARG A 94 13.82 6.23 10.54
CA ARG A 94 13.27 7.33 11.34
C ARG A 94 12.59 8.36 10.42
N CYS A 95 11.26 8.35 10.37
CA CYS A 95 10.48 9.29 9.57
C CYS A 95 10.57 10.72 10.16
N ARG A 96 10.88 11.71 9.32
CA ARG A 96 10.72 13.13 9.65
C ARG A 96 9.34 13.63 9.20
N HIS A 97 8.93 14.75 9.79
CA HIS A 97 7.60 15.38 9.78
C HIS A 97 6.83 15.37 8.44
N PRO A 98 5.47 15.41 8.49
CA PRO A 98 4.63 15.48 7.31
C PRO A 98 4.89 16.78 6.53
N LEU A 99 5.51 16.66 5.36
CA LEU A 99 5.56 17.72 4.37
C LEU A 99 4.28 17.66 3.54
N THR A 100 3.65 18.82 3.34
CA THR A 100 2.64 19.00 2.30
C THR A 100 3.40 19.41 1.02
N PRO A 101 3.69 18.51 0.07
CA PRO A 101 4.42 18.92 -1.12
C PRO A 101 3.50 19.72 -2.05
N ALA A 102 4.02 20.81 -2.62
CA ALA A 102 3.41 21.51 -3.74
C ALA A 102 3.13 20.53 -4.89
N SER A 103 2.04 20.73 -5.64
CA SER A 103 1.68 19.86 -6.78
C SER A 103 2.84 19.79 -7.79
N PRO A 104 3.47 18.62 -7.97
CA PRO A 104 4.57 18.47 -8.89
C PRO A 104 4.02 18.59 -10.32
N ARG A 105 4.63 19.46 -11.13
CA ARG A 105 4.24 19.59 -12.54
C ARG A 105 5.01 18.54 -13.35
N PRO A 106 4.34 17.65 -14.09
CA PRO A 106 5.01 16.79 -15.06
C PRO A 106 5.76 17.63 -16.09
N ALA A 107 6.85 17.07 -16.64
CA ALA A 107 7.58 17.69 -17.74
C ALA A 107 6.65 17.91 -18.96
N PRO A 108 6.94 18.88 -19.84
CA PRO A 108 6.20 19.05 -21.09
C PRO A 108 6.14 17.73 -21.88
N GLY A 109 4.95 17.37 -22.37
CA GLY A 109 4.71 16.09 -23.06
C GLY A 109 4.42 14.90 -22.15
N MET A 110 4.62 15.02 -20.84
CA MET A 110 4.25 14.00 -19.85
C MET A 110 2.91 14.33 -19.22
N ARG A 111 2.07 13.31 -19.03
CA ARG A 111 0.74 13.44 -18.40
C ARG A 111 0.60 12.47 -17.24
N LEU A 112 -0.19 12.86 -16.24
CA LEU A 112 -0.59 11.94 -15.18
C LEU A 112 -1.69 11.02 -15.70
N GLY A 113 -1.51 9.72 -15.49
CA GLY A 113 -2.44 8.68 -15.88
C GLY A 113 -2.81 7.76 -14.72
N SER A 114 -3.49 6.68 -15.07
CA SER A 114 -3.75 5.55 -14.19
C SER A 114 -3.30 4.26 -14.86
N LEU A 115 -2.64 3.38 -14.12
CA LEU A 115 -2.52 1.99 -14.58
C LEU A 115 -3.86 1.27 -14.41
N ASN A 116 -4.04 0.25 -15.23
CA ASN A 116 -5.19 -0.63 -15.26
C ASN A 116 -4.72 -2.04 -15.72
N PRO A 117 -5.56 -3.08 -15.65
CA PRO A 117 -5.17 -4.45 -15.98
C PRO A 117 -4.58 -4.68 -17.38
N SER A 118 -4.81 -3.80 -18.36
CA SER A 118 -4.17 -3.89 -19.69
C SER A 118 -2.66 -3.69 -19.65
N HIS A 119 -2.12 -3.11 -18.57
CA HIS A 119 -0.70 -2.83 -18.40
C HIS A 119 0.05 -3.93 -17.63
N VAL A 120 -0.63 -5.02 -17.28
CA VAL A 120 -0.05 -6.11 -16.47
C VAL A 120 1.21 -6.68 -17.11
N ASP A 121 1.19 -6.91 -18.42
CA ASP A 121 2.31 -7.55 -19.11
C ASP A 121 3.55 -6.65 -19.10
N LEU A 122 3.39 -5.35 -19.33
CA LEU A 122 4.48 -4.37 -19.18
C LEU A 122 5.11 -4.40 -17.78
N LEU A 123 4.29 -4.42 -16.73
CA LEU A 123 4.80 -4.46 -15.35
C LEU A 123 5.46 -5.80 -15.03
N ASN A 124 4.92 -6.88 -15.57
CA ASN A 124 5.44 -8.22 -15.37
C ASN A 124 6.80 -8.40 -16.04
N ASP A 125 7.01 -7.80 -17.21
CA ASP A 125 8.27 -7.92 -17.97
C ASP A 125 9.36 -7.00 -17.42
N THR A 126 8.98 -5.86 -16.85
CA THR A 126 9.93 -4.87 -16.27
C THR A 126 10.34 -5.19 -14.84
N TRP A 127 9.59 -6.04 -14.13
CA TRP A 127 9.88 -6.43 -12.77
C TRP A 127 10.95 -7.55 -12.73
N PRO A 128 12.08 -7.39 -12.01
CA PRO A 128 13.14 -8.41 -11.98
C PRO A 128 12.69 -9.80 -11.49
N TYR A 129 11.65 -9.86 -10.66
CA TYR A 129 11.05 -11.11 -10.17
C TYR A 129 9.78 -11.51 -10.96
N GLY A 130 9.49 -10.79 -12.03
CA GLY A 130 8.36 -10.98 -12.91
C GLY A 130 8.58 -12.07 -13.95
N GLY A 131 7.94 -11.92 -15.11
CA GLY A 131 8.06 -12.85 -16.23
C GLY A 131 7.37 -14.21 -16.03
N ASN A 132 6.55 -14.38 -14.98
CA ASN A 132 5.88 -15.65 -14.68
C ASN A 132 4.37 -15.50 -14.42
N ALA A 133 3.64 -16.61 -14.50
CA ALA A 133 2.18 -16.59 -14.34
C ALA A 133 1.74 -16.11 -12.94
N ARG A 134 2.56 -16.36 -11.91
CA ARG A 134 2.27 -15.96 -10.53
C ARG A 134 2.40 -14.45 -10.35
N SER A 135 3.51 -13.85 -10.82
CA SER A 135 3.72 -12.40 -10.79
C SER A 135 2.67 -11.67 -11.62
N ARG A 136 2.32 -12.21 -12.80
CA ARG A 136 1.25 -11.67 -13.66
C ARG A 136 -0.10 -11.63 -12.94
N ARG A 137 -0.50 -12.73 -12.30
CA ARG A 137 -1.76 -12.82 -11.55
C ARG A 137 -1.79 -11.83 -10.38
N TYR A 138 -0.68 -11.73 -9.64
CA TYR A 138 -0.53 -10.78 -8.54
C TYR A 138 -0.66 -9.31 -9.00
N LEU A 139 0.02 -8.94 -10.10
CA LEU A 139 -0.06 -7.59 -10.67
C LEU A 139 -1.46 -7.27 -11.18
N ALA A 140 -2.14 -8.23 -11.83
CA ALA A 140 -3.51 -8.07 -12.30
C ALA A 140 -4.48 -7.82 -11.12
N GLU A 141 -4.32 -8.54 -10.02
CA GLU A 141 -5.11 -8.37 -8.81
C GLU A 141 -4.92 -6.99 -8.19
N ILE A 142 -3.67 -6.50 -8.11
CA ILE A 142 -3.37 -5.15 -7.60
C ILE A 142 -3.96 -4.06 -8.50
N LEU A 143 -3.78 -4.19 -9.81
CA LEU A 143 -4.26 -3.21 -10.80
C LEU A 143 -5.79 -3.20 -10.93
N GLY A 144 -6.47 -4.30 -10.58
CA GLY A 144 -7.92 -4.37 -10.54
C GLY A 144 -8.56 -3.75 -9.30
N ARG A 145 -7.80 -3.56 -8.21
CA ARG A 145 -8.33 -3.10 -6.91
C ARG A 145 -8.23 -1.61 -6.68
N PHE A 146 -7.19 -0.97 -7.20
CA PHE A 146 -6.92 0.44 -6.95
C PHE A 146 -6.48 1.16 -8.22
N PRO A 147 -6.94 2.39 -8.47
CA PRO A 147 -6.37 3.22 -9.52
C PRO A 147 -4.95 3.62 -9.12
N GLN A 148 -3.95 3.05 -9.79
CA GLN A 148 -2.53 3.28 -9.49
C GLN A 148 -1.98 4.45 -10.29
N VAL A 149 -1.15 5.29 -9.69
CA VAL A 149 -0.59 6.48 -10.34
C VAL A 149 0.48 6.06 -11.35
N CYS A 150 0.38 6.59 -12.58
CA CYS A 150 1.48 6.57 -13.53
C CYS A 150 1.68 7.94 -14.19
N LEU A 151 2.87 8.10 -14.77
CA LEU A 151 3.16 9.08 -15.79
C LEU A 151 3.11 8.39 -17.15
N GLN A 152 2.52 9.08 -18.11
CA GLN A 152 2.39 8.65 -19.49
C GLN A 152 3.09 9.65 -20.41
N ASP A 153 3.66 9.14 -21.50
CA ASP A 153 4.19 9.97 -22.57
C ASP A 153 3.07 10.58 -23.45
N SER A 154 3.47 11.27 -24.51
CA SER A 154 2.53 11.86 -25.48
C SER A 154 1.68 10.85 -26.24
N SER A 155 2.10 9.57 -26.28
CA SER A 155 1.36 8.47 -26.90
C SER A 155 0.39 7.77 -25.94
N GLY A 156 0.40 8.16 -24.66
CA GLY A 156 -0.41 7.55 -23.60
C GLY A 156 0.21 6.31 -22.98
N GLN A 157 1.46 5.97 -23.30
CA GLN A 157 2.15 4.80 -22.76
C GLN A 157 2.75 5.09 -21.38
N PRO A 158 2.61 4.19 -20.38
CA PRO A 158 3.20 4.40 -19.06
C PRO A 158 4.73 4.39 -19.09
N VAL A 159 5.36 5.46 -18.58
CA VAL A 159 6.82 5.61 -18.52
C VAL A 159 7.38 5.47 -17.11
N ALA A 160 6.58 5.83 -16.10
CA ALA A 160 6.92 5.70 -14.70
C ALA A 160 5.66 5.47 -13.88
N TRP A 161 5.74 4.66 -12.83
CA TRP A 161 4.58 4.34 -12.00
C TRP A 161 4.97 3.97 -10.58
N VAL A 162 3.97 4.07 -9.70
CA VAL A 162 4.05 3.64 -8.30
C VAL A 162 2.79 2.83 -8.03
N LEU A 163 2.96 1.56 -7.64
CA LEU A 163 1.84 0.78 -7.13
C LEU A 163 1.67 1.06 -5.65
N THR A 164 0.44 0.98 -5.18
CA THR A 164 0.09 1.05 -3.76
C THR A 164 -0.57 -0.27 -3.38
N ASP A 165 -0.06 -0.91 -2.33
CA ASP A 165 -0.62 -2.16 -1.83
C ASP A 165 -1.89 -1.92 -0.99
N HIS A 166 -2.48 -3.02 -0.49
CA HIS A 166 -3.69 -2.98 0.34
C HIS A 166 -3.47 -2.36 1.72
N PHE A 167 -2.23 -2.06 2.11
CA PHE A 167 -1.89 -1.29 3.32
C PHE A 167 -1.69 0.20 3.02
N GLY A 168 -1.89 0.66 1.79
CA GLY A 168 -1.60 2.04 1.42
C GLY A 168 -0.10 2.33 1.29
N THR A 169 0.73 1.29 1.18
CA THR A 169 2.19 1.43 1.07
C THR A 169 2.61 1.39 -0.40
N GLY A 170 3.48 2.32 -0.80
CA GLY A 170 4.08 2.33 -2.13
C GLY A 170 4.95 1.08 -2.35
N THR A 171 4.72 0.38 -3.45
CA THR A 171 5.44 -0.83 -3.87
C THR A 171 5.62 -0.83 -5.40
N HIS A 172 6.54 -1.68 -5.90
CA HIS A 172 6.82 -1.89 -7.34
C HIS A 172 6.96 -0.60 -8.16
N SER A 173 7.55 0.44 -7.57
CA SER A 173 7.82 1.69 -8.26
C SER A 173 8.89 1.48 -9.33
N TYR A 174 8.61 1.90 -10.56
CA TYR A 174 9.55 1.73 -11.67
C TYR A 174 9.53 2.93 -12.62
N THR A 175 10.66 3.15 -13.29
CA THR A 175 10.78 4.09 -14.41
C THR A 175 11.54 3.39 -15.52
N LEU A 176 10.95 3.40 -16.72
CA LEU A 176 11.56 2.84 -17.92
C LEU A 176 12.98 3.39 -18.11
N PRO A 177 13.96 2.54 -18.47
CA PRO A 177 15.37 2.93 -18.58
C PRO A 177 15.61 4.24 -19.36
N GLU A 178 14.90 4.41 -20.47
CA GLU A 178 14.97 5.54 -21.40
C GLU A 178 14.51 6.85 -20.75
N HIS A 179 13.66 6.76 -19.72
CA HIS A 179 13.03 7.87 -19.03
C HIS A 179 13.66 8.17 -17.66
N ARG A 180 14.73 7.47 -17.26
CA ARG A 180 15.40 7.69 -15.97
C ARG A 180 16.15 9.01 -15.92
N ARG A 181 16.38 9.52 -14.70
CA ARG A 181 17.11 10.78 -14.41
C ARG A 181 16.41 12.06 -14.88
N HIS A 182 15.12 12.00 -15.16
CA HIS A 182 14.28 13.16 -15.51
C HIS A 182 13.28 13.56 -14.39
N GLY A 183 13.42 13.00 -13.18
CA GLY A 183 12.54 13.31 -12.05
C GLY A 183 11.13 12.70 -12.11
N HIS A 184 10.81 11.90 -13.13
CA HIS A 184 9.48 11.28 -13.29
C HIS A 184 9.02 10.47 -12.08
N MET A 185 9.92 9.66 -11.50
CA MET A 185 9.61 8.90 -10.29
C MET A 185 9.22 9.80 -9.10
N GLN A 186 9.92 10.93 -8.93
CA GLN A 186 9.63 11.88 -7.86
C GLN A 186 8.24 12.50 -8.03
N VAL A 187 7.86 12.84 -9.25
CA VAL A 187 6.51 13.33 -9.58
C VAL A 187 5.47 12.25 -9.27
N ALA A 188 5.67 11.01 -9.73
CA ALA A 188 4.73 9.90 -9.51
C ALA A 188 4.54 9.59 -8.01
N LEU A 189 5.64 9.52 -7.24
CA LEU A 189 5.61 9.32 -5.79
C LEU A 189 4.89 10.46 -5.07
N THR A 190 5.15 11.70 -5.47
CA THR A 190 4.55 12.88 -4.83
C THR A 190 3.04 12.93 -5.10
N VAL A 191 2.60 12.61 -6.32
CA VAL A 191 1.18 12.51 -6.64
C VAL A 191 0.52 11.33 -5.92
N ALA A 192 1.18 10.17 -5.83
CA ALA A 192 0.69 9.03 -5.06
C ALA A 192 0.52 9.40 -3.58
N ALA A 193 1.51 10.09 -3.00
CA ALA A 193 1.43 10.61 -1.63
C ALA A 193 0.28 11.60 -1.45
N GLN A 194 0.11 12.59 -2.34
CA GLN A 194 -1.01 13.54 -2.27
C GLN A 194 -2.38 12.82 -2.33
N ARG A 195 -2.53 11.83 -3.22
CA ARG A 195 -3.76 11.02 -3.30
C ARG A 195 -3.98 10.18 -2.04
N ALA A 196 -2.92 9.61 -1.47
CA ALA A 196 -2.99 8.86 -0.22
C ALA A 196 -3.39 9.77 0.95
N HIS A 197 -2.78 10.96 1.05
CA HIS A 197 -3.09 11.96 2.06
C HIS A 197 -4.55 12.43 1.99
N ALA A 198 -5.05 12.72 0.78
CA ALA A 198 -6.46 13.09 0.57
C ALA A 198 -7.44 11.98 1.01
N ARG A 199 -7.01 10.72 1.02
CA ARG A 199 -7.78 9.57 1.51
C ARG A 199 -7.59 9.29 3.01
N GLY A 200 -6.78 10.11 3.70
CA GLY A 200 -6.52 10.00 5.15
C GLY A 200 -5.33 9.12 5.52
N PHE A 201 -4.58 8.59 4.54
CA PHE A 201 -3.36 7.84 4.82
C PHE A 201 -2.24 8.80 5.26
N PRO A 202 -1.46 8.43 6.29
CA PRO A 202 -0.27 9.18 6.64
C PRO A 202 0.77 8.99 5.53
N THR A 203 1.32 10.10 5.04
CA THR A 203 2.42 10.11 4.08
C THR A 203 3.71 10.41 4.83
N PHE A 204 4.68 9.50 4.74
CA PHE A 204 6.03 9.70 5.27
C PHE A 204 6.97 9.83 4.07
N GLY A 205 7.81 10.87 4.09
CA GLY A 205 8.78 11.18 3.04
C GLY A 205 10.17 11.34 3.61
#